data_AF-A0A3G3GTC6-F1
#
_entry.id   AF-A0A3G3GTC6-F1
#
_cell.length_a   1.000
_cell.length_b   1.000
_cell.length_c   1.000
_cell.angle_alpha   90.00
_cell.angle_beta   90.00
_cell.angle_gamma   90.00
#
_symmetry.space_group_name_H-M   'P 1'
#
loop_
_entity.id
_entity.type
_entity.pdbx_description
1 polymer ?
#
loop_
_entity_poly.entity_id
_entity_poly.type
_entity_poly.pdbx_seq_one_letter_code
_entity_poly.pdbx_strand_id
1 'polypeptide(L)'
;MKPSFFSYILIALLAVSSAVFSQTSQIQPKLADPSAAAIRGANSGRLGTIDPAIDDIRFSFLKLNTGDKMRVTVTVKNLGLMNYESGSNQQNVQLWEEYSSTNRKMVKLFPFQNLNANASFSFSYERPTFKPSDEFPPQYKAIIVYEPDILSDNNTKNDDSKASNNSMTKHPQD
;
A
#
# COMPACT_ATOMS: atom_id res chain seq x y z
N MET A 1 27.66 48.82 49.82
CA MET A 1 26.54 49.05 48.87
C MET A 1 26.16 47.70 48.26
N LYS A 2 24.93 47.24 48.46
CA LYS A 2 24.41 45.95 47.94
C LYS A 2 23.70 46.20 46.59
N PRO A 3 23.91 45.40 45.54
CA PRO A 3 23.04 45.46 44.38
C PRO A 3 21.83 44.52 44.55
N SER A 4 20.67 45.07 44.22
CA SER A 4 19.36 44.40 44.17
C SER A 4 19.24 43.61 42.86
N PHE A 5 18.81 42.36 42.93
CA PHE A 5 18.46 41.55 41.76
C PHE A 5 16.96 41.66 41.50
N PHE A 6 16.59 42.24 40.36
CA PHE A 6 15.22 42.23 39.85
C PHE A 6 14.93 40.88 39.17
N SER A 7 13.85 40.24 39.61
CA SER A 7 13.32 39.00 39.05
C SER A 7 12.26 39.34 37.99
N TYR A 8 12.41 38.82 36.77
CA TYR A 8 11.38 38.87 35.74
C TYR A 8 10.81 37.47 35.54
N ILE A 9 9.55 37.30 35.92
CA ILE A 9 8.76 36.09 35.64
C ILE A 9 8.17 36.25 34.23
N LEU A 10 8.63 35.41 33.29
CA LEU A 10 8.07 35.28 31.95
C LEU A 10 6.98 34.19 31.99
N ILE A 11 5.71 34.59 31.84
CA ILE A 11 4.57 33.65 31.72
C ILE A 11 4.38 33.35 30.23
N ALA A 12 4.74 32.14 29.81
CA ALA A 12 4.46 31.65 28.45
C ALA A 12 3.06 31.02 28.41
N LEU A 13 2.16 31.63 27.64
CA LEU A 13 0.84 31.08 27.30
C LEU A 13 1.02 29.95 26.26
N LEU A 14 0.72 28.71 26.63
CA LEU A 14 0.59 27.60 25.69
C LEU A 14 -0.83 27.59 25.09
N ALA A 15 -0.94 27.88 23.80
CA ALA A 15 -2.14 27.62 23.03
C ALA A 15 -2.19 26.13 22.65
N VAL A 16 -3.22 25.43 23.10
CA VAL A 16 -3.46 24.02 22.74
C VAL A 16 -4.31 24.01 21.47
N SER A 17 -3.73 23.59 20.35
CA SER A 17 -4.46 23.38 19.09
C SER A 17 -5.09 21.98 19.09
N SER A 18 -6.41 21.91 19.17
CA SER A 18 -7.17 20.68 19.01
C SER A 18 -7.20 20.29 17.53
N ALA A 19 -6.60 19.15 17.17
CA ALA A 19 -6.75 18.57 15.84
C ALA A 19 -8.15 17.96 15.70
N VAL A 20 -8.91 18.41 14.70
CA VAL A 20 -10.20 17.85 14.31
C VAL A 20 -9.94 16.56 13.53
N PHE A 21 -10.41 15.44 14.06
CA PHE A 21 -10.34 14.14 13.41
C PHE A 21 -11.54 13.99 12.46
N SER A 22 -11.32 14.17 11.16
CA SER A 22 -12.34 13.88 10.15
C SER A 22 -12.49 12.37 9.96
N GLN A 23 -13.67 11.84 10.27
CA GLN A 23 -14.07 10.48 9.97
C GLN A 23 -14.08 10.27 8.45
N THR A 24 -13.21 9.40 7.96
CA THR A 24 -13.30 8.92 6.57
C THR A 24 -14.48 7.96 6.47
N SER A 25 -15.57 8.45 5.90
CA SER A 25 -16.65 7.61 5.40
C SER A 25 -16.05 6.56 4.47
N GLN A 26 -16.25 5.28 4.77
CA GLN A 26 -15.93 4.20 3.84
C GLN A 26 -16.87 4.32 2.64
N ILE A 27 -16.39 4.96 1.58
CA ILE A 27 -17.11 5.05 0.31
C ILE A 27 -17.08 3.66 -0.31
N GLN A 28 -18.26 3.07 -0.42
CA GLN A 28 -18.49 1.80 -1.09
C GLN A 28 -18.22 2.00 -2.59
N PRO A 29 -17.37 1.17 -3.24
CA PRO A 29 -16.96 1.39 -4.61
C PRO A 29 -18.15 1.30 -5.56
N LYS A 30 -18.28 2.30 -6.44
CA LYS A 30 -19.19 2.26 -7.57
C LYS A 30 -18.62 1.27 -8.59
N LEU A 31 -19.23 0.09 -8.65
CA LEU A 31 -18.95 -0.91 -9.67
C LEU A 31 -19.14 -0.30 -11.07
N ALA A 32 -18.22 -0.59 -11.99
CA ALA A 32 -18.34 -0.22 -13.39
C ALA A 32 -19.69 -0.68 -13.96
N ASP A 33 -20.23 0.10 -14.91
CA ASP A 33 -21.53 -0.12 -15.52
C ASP A 33 -21.64 -1.55 -16.12
N PRO A 34 -22.58 -2.41 -15.67
CA PRO A 34 -22.69 -3.79 -16.11
C PRO A 34 -23.06 -3.93 -17.60
N SER A 35 -23.52 -2.85 -18.25
CA SER A 35 -23.85 -2.87 -19.68
C SER A 35 -22.63 -3.01 -20.59
N ALA A 36 -21.43 -2.70 -20.10
CA ALA A 36 -20.17 -2.95 -20.83
C ALA A 36 -19.71 -4.43 -20.78
N ALA A 37 -20.24 -5.23 -19.84
CA ALA A 37 -19.79 -6.61 -19.59
C ALA A 37 -20.58 -7.68 -20.38
N ALA A 38 -21.66 -7.32 -21.07
CA ALA A 38 -22.64 -8.28 -21.60
C ALA A 38 -22.27 -8.91 -22.97
N ILE A 39 -21.16 -8.54 -23.60
CA ILE A 39 -20.73 -9.15 -24.87
C ILE A 39 -19.31 -9.64 -24.70
N ARG A 40 -19.15 -10.91 -24.31
CA ARG A 40 -18.23 -11.90 -24.90
C ARG A 40 -17.90 -13.00 -23.85
N GLY A 41 -17.89 -14.26 -24.30
CA GLY A 41 -17.87 -15.49 -23.47
C GLY A 41 -16.63 -15.72 -22.60
N ALA A 42 -16.50 -16.91 -22.01
CA ALA A 42 -15.59 -17.24 -20.89
C ALA A 42 -14.07 -16.97 -21.04
N ASN A 43 -13.58 -16.45 -22.18
CA ASN A 43 -12.24 -15.90 -22.38
C ASN A 43 -12.22 -14.39 -22.68
N SER A 44 -13.31 -13.70 -22.37
CA SER A 44 -13.52 -12.30 -22.72
C SER A 44 -13.76 -11.36 -21.57
N GLY A 45 -13.77 -11.86 -20.32
CA GLY A 45 -13.77 -11.03 -19.12
C GLY A 45 -12.50 -10.17 -18.95
N ARG A 46 -11.46 -10.37 -19.77
CA ARG A 46 -10.21 -9.58 -19.77
C ARG A 46 -10.04 -8.72 -21.03
N LEU A 47 -10.91 -8.89 -22.04
CA LEU A 47 -10.81 -8.13 -23.30
C LEU A 47 -11.30 -6.70 -23.05
N GLY A 48 -10.35 -5.77 -22.97
CA GLY A 48 -10.64 -4.35 -22.74
C GLY A 48 -10.69 -3.93 -21.27
N THR A 49 -10.09 -4.71 -20.35
CA THR A 49 -10.02 -4.32 -18.93
C THR A 49 -8.60 -3.95 -18.50
N ILE A 50 -8.54 -3.10 -17.49
CA ILE A 50 -7.35 -2.72 -16.73
C ILE A 50 -7.52 -3.37 -15.35
N ASP A 51 -6.50 -4.08 -14.87
CA ASP A 51 -6.62 -4.86 -13.62
C ASP A 51 -5.23 -4.95 -12.93
N PRO A 52 -4.71 -3.83 -12.36
CA PRO A 52 -3.50 -3.87 -11.56
C PRO A 52 -3.78 -4.67 -10.28
N ALA A 53 -3.04 -5.73 -10.04
CA ALA A 53 -3.25 -6.63 -8.90
C ALA A 53 -1.95 -6.87 -8.14
N ILE A 54 -2.05 -7.21 -6.85
CA ILE A 54 -0.94 -7.85 -6.16
C ILE A 54 -0.88 -9.31 -6.63
N ASP A 55 0.14 -9.64 -7.42
CA ASP A 55 0.32 -10.95 -8.04
C ASP A 55 1.00 -11.95 -7.09
N ASP A 56 2.00 -11.48 -6.32
CA ASP A 56 2.73 -12.35 -5.39
C ASP A 56 3.42 -11.56 -4.25
N ILE A 57 3.65 -12.26 -3.14
CA ILE A 57 4.58 -11.88 -2.07
C ILE A 57 5.55 -13.04 -1.90
N ARG A 58 6.84 -12.79 -2.09
CA ARG A 58 7.90 -13.80 -1.99
C ARG A 58 8.87 -13.49 -0.88
N PHE A 59 9.27 -14.52 -0.16
CA PHE A 59 10.26 -14.43 0.91
C PHE A 59 11.54 -15.13 0.49
N SER A 60 12.68 -14.52 0.80
CA SER A 60 13.99 -15.14 0.64
C SER A 60 14.88 -14.78 1.83
N PHE A 61 15.66 -15.75 2.31
CA PHE A 61 16.57 -15.58 3.43
C PHE A 61 18.01 -15.50 2.91
N LEU A 62 18.65 -14.37 3.20
CA LEU A 62 20.01 -14.05 2.80
C LEU A 62 20.93 -14.32 4.00
N LYS A 63 21.82 -15.31 3.87
CA LYS A 63 22.86 -15.56 4.86
C LYS A 63 24.01 -14.58 4.68
N LEU A 64 24.33 -13.82 5.72
CA LEU A 64 25.38 -12.79 5.65
C LEU A 64 26.29 -12.88 6.88
N ASN A 65 27.59 -12.60 6.70
CA ASN A 65 28.55 -12.59 7.80
C ASN A 65 28.25 -11.51 8.87
N THR A 66 27.46 -10.50 8.50
CA THR A 66 27.04 -9.39 9.38
C THR A 66 25.68 -9.62 10.03
N GLY A 67 25.08 -10.80 9.83
CA GLY A 67 23.74 -11.14 10.31
C GLY A 67 22.74 -11.37 9.17
N ASP A 68 21.99 -12.47 9.29
CA ASP A 68 21.04 -12.91 8.27
C ASP A 68 19.90 -11.90 8.06
N LYS A 69 19.47 -11.78 6.81
CA LYS A 69 18.35 -10.93 6.41
C LYS A 69 17.23 -11.74 5.78
N MET A 70 16.02 -11.24 5.94
CA MET A 70 14.89 -11.64 5.12
C MET A 70 14.60 -10.54 4.11
N ARG A 71 14.46 -10.92 2.84
CA ARG A 71 13.98 -10.07 1.75
C ARG A 71 12.56 -10.47 1.39
N VAL A 72 11.66 -9.50 1.46
CA VAL A 72 10.27 -9.58 1.03
C VAL A 72 10.18 -8.91 -0.34
N THR A 73 9.76 -9.67 -1.36
CA THR A 73 9.55 -9.16 -2.72
C THR A 73 8.05 -9.15 -3.02
N VAL A 74 7.51 -7.99 -3.32
CA VAL A 74 6.10 -7.80 -3.72
C VAL A 74 6.05 -7.60 -5.22
N THR A 75 5.21 -8.37 -5.90
CA THR A 75 4.99 -8.22 -7.35
C THR A 75 3.60 -7.67 -7.61
N VAL A 76 3.54 -6.55 -8.33
CA VAL A 76 2.32 -6.00 -8.92
C VAL A 76 2.28 -6.41 -10.37
N LYS A 77 1.12 -6.87 -10.85
CA LYS A 77 0.92 -7.23 -12.25
C LYS A 77 -0.37 -6.64 -12.76
N ASN A 78 -0.36 -6.09 -13.97
CA ASN A 78 -1.59 -5.77 -14.66
C ASN A 78 -2.13 -7.04 -15.29
N LEU A 79 -3.14 -7.64 -14.66
CA LEU A 79 -3.89 -8.76 -15.19
C LEU A 79 -4.88 -8.30 -16.28
N GLY A 80 -4.98 -7.00 -16.57
CA GLY A 80 -5.73 -6.49 -17.70
C GLY A 80 -5.04 -6.75 -19.04
N LEU A 81 -5.81 -6.62 -20.12
CA LEU A 81 -5.26 -6.57 -21.49
C LEU A 81 -5.10 -5.13 -22.00
N MET A 82 -5.50 -4.13 -21.21
CA MET A 82 -5.25 -2.72 -21.47
C MET A 82 -4.15 -2.19 -20.55
N ASN A 83 -3.43 -1.17 -21.02
CA ASN A 83 -2.43 -0.48 -20.21
C ASN A 83 -3.10 0.33 -19.10
N TYR A 84 -2.59 0.20 -17.89
CA TYR A 84 -2.88 1.11 -16.80
C TYR A 84 -2.03 2.37 -16.98
N GLU A 85 -2.66 3.54 -17.05
CA GLU A 85 -1.99 4.83 -17.16
C GLU A 85 -2.52 5.80 -16.10
N SER A 86 -1.61 6.40 -15.33
CA SER A 86 -1.96 7.32 -14.25
C SER A 86 -0.94 8.46 -14.15
N GLY A 87 -1.33 9.53 -13.45
CA GLY A 87 -0.39 10.54 -12.97
C GLY A 87 0.56 9.99 -11.92
N SER A 88 1.66 10.70 -11.70
CA SER A 88 2.58 10.43 -10.60
C SER A 88 1.87 10.64 -9.27
N ASN A 89 2.19 9.78 -8.29
CA ASN A 89 1.65 9.81 -6.92
C ASN A 89 0.14 9.58 -6.78
N GLN A 90 -0.59 9.23 -7.85
CA GLN A 90 -2.01 8.86 -7.75
C GLN A 90 -2.22 7.46 -7.15
N GLN A 91 -1.15 6.67 -7.00
CA GLN A 91 -1.20 5.35 -6.40
C GLN A 91 0.16 4.90 -5.87
N ASN A 92 0.12 3.94 -4.96
CA ASN A 92 1.30 3.30 -4.40
C ASN A 92 0.96 1.87 -3.93
N VAL A 93 2.00 1.07 -3.72
CA VAL A 93 1.89 -0.19 -2.98
C VAL A 93 2.36 0.05 -1.56
N GLN A 94 1.54 -0.33 -0.59
CA GLN A 94 1.90 -0.34 0.82
C GLN A 94 2.17 -1.77 1.26
N LEU A 95 3.30 -1.99 1.93
CA LEU A 95 3.64 -3.24 2.59
C LEU A 95 3.52 -3.08 4.09
N TRP A 96 2.73 -3.96 4.70
CA TRP A 96 2.43 -4.00 6.12
C TRP A 96 2.93 -5.31 6.74
N GLU A 97 3.48 -5.21 7.94
CA GLU A 97 3.61 -6.32 8.87
C GLU A 97 2.35 -6.35 9.75
N GLU A 98 1.68 -7.49 9.80
CA GLU A 98 0.52 -7.72 10.67
C GLU A 98 0.86 -8.84 11.66
N TYR A 99 0.98 -8.48 12.94
CA TYR A 99 1.17 -9.44 14.03
C TYR A 99 -0.19 -9.91 14.58
N SER A 100 -1.21 -9.07 14.44
CA SER A 100 -2.61 -9.37 14.74
C SER A 100 -3.54 -8.39 14.00
N SER A 101 -4.86 -8.56 14.13
CA SER A 101 -5.85 -7.65 13.53
C SER A 101 -5.76 -6.20 14.04
N THR A 102 -5.21 -5.99 15.24
CA THR A 102 -5.04 -4.66 15.86
C THR A 102 -3.58 -4.20 15.88
N ASN A 103 -2.63 -5.12 15.72
CA ASN A 103 -1.20 -4.81 15.67
C ASN A 103 -0.68 -4.94 14.23
N ARG A 104 -0.72 -3.83 13.52
CA ARG A 104 -0.25 -3.70 12.13
C ARG A 104 0.67 -2.49 11.99
N LYS A 105 1.73 -2.66 11.21
CA LYS A 105 2.75 -1.63 10.96
C LYS A 105 3.09 -1.57 9.49
N MET A 106 2.93 -0.40 8.86
CA MET A 106 3.45 -0.18 7.52
C MET A 106 4.98 -0.16 7.58
N VAL A 107 5.62 -1.02 6.79
CA VAL A 107 7.08 -1.13 6.73
C VAL A 107 7.67 -0.51 5.48
N LYS A 108 6.89 -0.39 4.41
CA LYS A 108 7.36 0.21 3.17
C LYS A 108 6.21 0.76 2.31
N LEU A 109 6.51 1.85 1.61
CA LEU A 109 5.71 2.39 0.53
C LEU A 109 6.54 2.31 -0.75
N PHE A 110 5.95 1.76 -1.81
CA PHE A 110 6.54 1.68 -3.14
C PHE A 110 5.71 2.52 -4.11
N PRO A 111 6.24 3.63 -4.65
CA PRO A 111 5.58 4.30 -5.73
C PRO A 111 5.60 3.40 -6.96
N PHE A 112 4.50 3.35 -7.69
CA PHE A 112 4.46 2.77 -9.02
C PHE A 112 3.54 3.63 -9.87
N GLN A 113 3.77 3.64 -11.18
CA GLN A 113 2.95 4.32 -12.15
C GLN A 113 3.04 3.56 -13.47
N ASN A 114 2.02 3.71 -14.30
CA ASN A 114 1.96 3.16 -15.66
C ASN A 114 2.36 1.69 -15.77
N LEU A 115 1.39 0.81 -15.91
CA LEU A 115 1.64 -0.63 -16.01
C LEU A 115 1.04 -1.18 -17.30
N ASN A 116 1.90 -1.48 -18.26
CA ASN A 116 1.49 -2.09 -19.52
C ASN A 116 0.71 -3.38 -19.28
N ALA A 117 -0.17 -3.72 -20.22
CA ALA A 117 -0.93 -4.97 -20.16
C ALA A 117 -0.01 -6.18 -19.93
N ASN A 118 -0.38 -7.04 -18.98
CA ASN A 118 0.40 -8.21 -18.54
C ASN A 118 1.82 -7.95 -17.99
N ALA A 119 2.25 -6.69 -17.91
CA ALA A 119 3.54 -6.35 -17.32
C ALA A 119 3.48 -6.40 -15.80
N SER A 120 4.66 -6.49 -15.19
CA SER A 120 4.82 -6.56 -13.74
C SER A 120 5.90 -5.61 -13.24
N PHE A 121 5.71 -5.10 -12.03
CA PHE A 121 6.75 -4.48 -11.21
C PHE A 121 7.03 -5.34 -9.99
N SER A 122 8.30 -5.44 -9.61
CA SER A 122 8.70 -6.11 -8.38
C SER A 122 9.44 -5.14 -7.48
N PHE A 123 8.98 -5.05 -6.24
CA PHE A 123 9.55 -4.20 -5.20
C PHE A 123 10.15 -5.06 -4.10
N SER A 124 11.22 -4.61 -3.46
CA SER A 124 11.86 -5.37 -2.39
C SER A 124 12.00 -4.54 -1.13
N TYR A 125 11.75 -5.21 0.00
CA TYR A 125 11.98 -4.73 1.36
C TYR A 125 12.88 -5.73 2.07
N GLU A 126 13.91 -5.26 2.75
CA GLU A 126 14.80 -6.10 3.54
C GLU A 126 14.72 -5.72 5.01
N ARG A 127 14.82 -6.74 5.86
CA ARG A 127 14.97 -6.60 7.30
C ARG A 127 15.87 -7.68 7.87
N PRO A 128 16.40 -7.53 9.09
CA PRO A 128 16.98 -8.64 9.81
C PRO A 128 15.99 -9.81 9.91
N THR A 129 16.50 -11.03 9.76
CA THR A 129 15.73 -12.27 9.97
C THR A 129 15.18 -12.33 11.39
N PHE A 130 14.02 -12.97 11.56
CA PHE A 130 13.44 -13.26 12.86
C PHE A 130 14.39 -14.10 13.70
N LYS A 131 14.60 -13.69 14.95
CA LYS A 131 15.37 -14.50 15.89
C LYS A 131 14.51 -15.67 16.35
N PRO A 132 15.10 -16.79 16.80
CA PRO A 132 14.33 -17.87 17.42
C PRO A 132 13.49 -17.42 18.63
N SER A 133 13.85 -16.30 19.27
CA SER A 133 13.06 -15.67 20.33
C SER A 133 11.82 -14.92 19.86
N ASP A 134 11.72 -14.63 18.55
CA ASP A 134 10.55 -13.98 17.95
C ASP A 134 9.52 -15.09 17.64
N GLU A 135 8.78 -15.49 18.68
CA GLU A 135 7.92 -16.68 18.68
C GLU A 135 6.82 -16.66 17.61
N PHE A 136 6.46 -15.47 17.11
CA PHE A 136 5.42 -15.28 16.10
C PHE A 136 5.86 -14.26 15.04
N PRO A 137 6.45 -14.69 13.90
CA PRO A 137 6.68 -13.78 12.79
C PRO A 137 5.34 -13.21 12.29
N PRO A 138 5.29 -11.94 11.84
CA PRO A 138 4.09 -11.36 11.28
C PRO A 138 3.78 -11.98 9.92
N GLN A 139 2.51 -11.92 9.54
CA GLN A 139 2.13 -12.03 8.14
C GLN A 139 2.43 -10.71 7.43
N TYR A 140 2.70 -10.77 6.13
CA TYR A 140 2.92 -9.60 5.30
C TYR A 140 1.70 -9.36 4.42
N LYS A 141 1.20 -8.13 4.46
CA LYS A 141 0.09 -7.68 3.61
C LYS A 141 0.58 -6.60 2.66
N ALA A 142 0.47 -6.86 1.37
CA ALA A 142 0.66 -5.84 0.33
C ALA A 142 -0.70 -5.35 -0.15
N ILE A 143 -0.83 -4.04 -0.34
CA ILE A 143 -2.07 -3.38 -0.76
C ILE A 143 -1.74 -2.31 -1.79
N ILE A 144 -2.44 -2.31 -2.92
CA ILE A 144 -2.48 -1.17 -3.84
C ILE A 144 -3.44 -0.14 -3.25
N VAL A 145 -2.93 1.06 -3.04
CA VAL A 145 -3.71 2.20 -2.56
C VAL A 145 -3.73 3.26 -3.64
N TYR A 146 -4.93 3.74 -3.96
CA TYR A 146 -5.13 4.84 -4.89
C TYR A 146 -5.54 6.11 -4.14
N GLU A 147 -5.17 7.25 -4.68
CA GLU A 147 -5.66 8.55 -4.21
C GLU A 147 -7.17 8.67 -4.47
N PRO A 148 -7.94 9.35 -3.59
CA PRO A 148 -9.40 9.43 -3.73
C PRO A 148 -9.89 10.11 -5.03
N ASP A 149 -9.08 11.00 -5.60
CA ASP A 149 -9.42 11.76 -6.82
C ASP A 149 -9.23 10.96 -8.11
N ILE A 150 -8.52 9.82 -8.06
CA ILE A 150 -8.25 8.98 -9.23
C ILE A 150 -9.53 8.52 -9.94
N LEU A 151 -10.63 8.40 -9.20
CA LEU A 151 -11.93 7.96 -9.72
C LEU A 151 -12.78 9.11 -10.28
N SER A 152 -12.36 10.36 -10.09
CA SER A 152 -13.09 11.57 -10.46
C SER A 152 -12.37 12.41 -11.52
N ASP A 153 -11.19 11.96 -11.98
CA ASP A 153 -10.34 12.68 -12.92
C ASP A 153 -10.71 12.46 -14.41
N ASN A 154 -11.76 11.67 -14.67
CA ASN A 154 -12.21 11.22 -16.01
C ASN A 154 -11.15 10.43 -16.80
N ASN A 155 -10.07 9.97 -16.17
CA ASN A 155 -9.06 9.15 -16.81
C ASN A 155 -9.45 7.67 -16.79
N THR A 156 -10.26 7.24 -17.76
CA THR A 156 -10.67 5.83 -17.89
C THR A 156 -9.51 4.81 -18.01
N LYS A 157 -8.26 5.26 -18.17
CA LYS A 157 -7.08 4.40 -18.19
C LYS A 157 -6.53 4.02 -16.82
N ASN A 158 -7.14 4.49 -15.73
CA ASN A 158 -6.81 4.04 -14.36
C ASN A 158 -7.98 3.30 -13.69
N ASP A 159 -9.07 3.04 -14.43
CA ASP A 159 -10.25 2.32 -13.94
C ASP A 159 -9.94 0.84 -13.70
N ASP A 160 -9.61 0.52 -12.46
CA ASP A 160 -9.39 -0.86 -12.03
C ASP A 160 -10.70 -1.66 -12.07
N SER A 161 -10.71 -2.70 -12.89
CA SER A 161 -11.87 -3.59 -13.07
C SER A 161 -12.12 -4.52 -11.88
N LYS A 162 -11.14 -4.76 -10.99
CA LYS A 162 -11.28 -5.75 -9.92
C LYS A 162 -10.53 -5.40 -8.64
N ALA A 163 -11.08 -4.47 -7.86
CA ALA A 163 -10.48 -4.07 -6.57
C ALA A 163 -10.25 -5.19 -5.52
N SER A 164 -10.86 -6.37 -5.66
CA SER A 164 -10.68 -7.50 -4.74
C SER A 164 -9.30 -8.17 -4.80
N ASN A 165 -8.53 -7.99 -5.87
CA ASN A 165 -7.16 -8.52 -6.01
C ASN A 165 -6.07 -7.47 -5.73
N ASN A 166 -6.45 -6.26 -5.31
CA ASN A 166 -5.53 -5.18 -4.92
C ASN A 166 -4.84 -5.42 -3.59
N SER A 167 -5.14 -6.54 -2.92
CA SER A 167 -4.45 -6.90 -1.69
C SER A 167 -4.15 -8.39 -1.64
N MET A 168 -3.01 -8.71 -1.07
CA MET A 168 -2.59 -10.08 -0.78
C MET A 168 -1.97 -10.11 0.60
N THR A 169 -2.24 -11.19 1.34
CA THR A 169 -1.61 -11.46 2.63
C THR A 169 -0.92 -12.81 2.56
N LYS A 170 0.31 -12.91 3.04
CA LYS A 170 1.09 -14.15 3.03
C LYS A 170 1.99 -14.26 4.25
N HIS A 171 2.12 -15.46 4.79
CA HIS A 171 3.04 -15.73 5.87
C HIS A 171 4.43 -16.10 5.31
N PRO A 172 5.55 -15.72 5.97
CA PRO A 172 6.89 -16.12 5.54
C PRO A 172 7.14 -17.63 5.45
N GLN A 173 6.23 -18.45 5.98
CA GLN A 173 6.33 -19.91 6.01
C GLN A 173 5.43 -20.60 4.96
N ASP A 174 4.64 -19.83 4.20
CA ASP A 174 3.77 -20.34 3.11
C ASP A 174 4.54 -20.41 1.78
#